data_AF-A0AAQ4ENB2-F1
#
_entry.id   AF-A0AAQ4ENB2-F1
#
_cell.length_a   1.000
_cell.length_b   1.000
_cell.length_c   1.000
_cell.angle_alpha   90.00
_cell.angle_beta   90.00
_cell.angle_gamma   90.00
#
_symmetry.space_group_name_H-M   'P 1'
#
loop_
_entity.id
_entity.type
_entity.pdbx_description
1 polymer ?
#
loop_
_entity_poly.entity_id
_entity_poly.type
_entity_poly.pdbx_seq_one_letter_code
_entity_poly.pdbx_strand_id
1 'polypeptide(L)'
;MWTVKLNGIPERLQDMAVTIKGKVYSFDAFDDNSSDSDERDHLIDVYTFDPASYRWDIVPVEPLHEDEPINIMGCSVVAYGHCAYLWGGWNTSPVNFVHRFDSVAMTWSRPEVRGEVPRPQISHSACVLSQRMYIFGGLAYGFIER
;
A
#
# COMPACT_ATOMS: atom_id res chain seq x y z
N MET A 1 -25.64 5.02 7.96
CA MET A 1 -25.10 5.83 6.84
C MET A 1 -23.97 5.04 6.22
N TRP A 2 -23.92 4.90 4.88
CA TRP A 2 -22.95 4.02 4.19
C TRP A 2 -21.75 4.74 3.59
N THR A 3 -21.87 6.04 3.31
CA THR A 3 -20.81 6.85 2.67
C THR A 3 -20.53 8.11 3.49
N VAL A 4 -19.26 8.50 3.57
CA VAL A 4 -18.78 9.72 4.22
C VAL A 4 -17.76 10.37 3.29
N LYS A 5 -17.91 11.66 2.99
CA LYS A 5 -16.92 12.44 2.25
C LYS A 5 -15.93 13.04 3.24
N LEU A 6 -14.65 12.71 3.11
CA LEU A 6 -13.58 13.31 3.88
C LEU A 6 -12.96 14.46 3.07
N ASN A 7 -12.66 15.58 3.73
CA ASN A 7 -12.00 16.73 3.10
C ASN A 7 -10.53 16.78 3.56
N GLY A 8 -9.66 17.41 2.76
CA GLY A 8 -8.26 17.66 3.13
C GLY A 8 -7.30 16.50 2.88
N ILE A 9 -7.72 15.45 2.17
CA ILE A 9 -6.80 14.48 1.57
C ILE A 9 -6.07 15.20 0.42
N PRO A 10 -4.74 15.06 0.29
CA PRO A 10 -4.04 15.46 -0.93
C PRO A 10 -4.74 14.85 -2.16
N GLU A 11 -4.98 15.63 -3.21
CA GLU A 11 -5.53 15.09 -4.46
C GLU A 11 -4.47 14.22 -5.12
N ARG A 12 -4.49 12.91 -4.84
CA ARG A 12 -3.52 11.93 -5.37
C ARG A 12 -4.21 10.63 -5.76
N LEU A 13 -3.63 9.94 -6.74
CA LEU A 13 -4.36 9.07 -7.68
C LEU A 13 -4.49 7.59 -7.27
N GLN A 14 -3.84 7.11 -6.19
CA GLN A 14 -3.94 5.70 -5.79
C GLN A 14 -4.31 5.50 -4.32
N ASP A 15 -5.58 5.16 -4.11
CA ASP A 15 -6.22 4.96 -2.81
C ASP A 15 -6.07 3.52 -2.30
N MET A 16 -4.95 3.22 -1.66
CA MET A 16 -4.84 2.05 -0.79
C MET A 16 -5.05 2.46 0.65
N ALA A 17 -6.16 2.05 1.25
CA ALA A 17 -6.43 2.37 2.64
C ALA A 17 -6.87 1.15 3.45
N VAL A 18 -6.43 1.11 4.71
CA VAL A 18 -6.88 0.12 5.70
C VAL A 18 -7.19 0.77 7.04
N THR A 19 -8.04 0.14 7.83
CA THR A 19 -8.28 0.56 9.20
C THR A 19 -7.41 -0.23 10.16
N ILE A 20 -6.64 0.46 11.01
CA ILE A 20 -5.83 -0.14 12.08
C ILE A 20 -6.16 0.57 13.38
N LYS A 21 -6.60 -0.19 14.39
CA LYS A 21 -6.92 0.31 15.75
C LYS A 21 -7.80 1.57 15.77
N GLY A 22 -8.78 1.66 14.87
CA GLY A 22 -9.75 2.77 14.82
C GLY A 22 -9.28 4.01 14.06
N LYS A 23 -8.10 3.98 13.45
CA LYS A 23 -7.63 5.00 12.49
C LYS A 23 -7.63 4.43 11.08
N VAL A 24 -7.83 5.29 10.08
CA VAL A 24 -7.61 4.92 8.68
C VAL A 24 -6.18 5.29 8.32
N TYR A 25 -5.46 4.36 7.71
CA TYR A 25 -4.16 4.59 7.12
C TYR A 25 -4.30 4.51 5.61
N SER A 26 -3.81 5.53 4.91
CA SER A 26 -3.69 5.55 3.46
C SER A 26 -2.23 5.40 3.07
N PHE A 27 -1.97 4.63 2.03
CA PHE A 27 -0.66 4.33 1.47
C PHE A 27 -0.66 4.80 0.03
N ASP A 28 0.06 5.87 -0.25
CA ASP A 28 -0.04 6.54 -1.53
C ASP A 28 1.25 6.39 -2.33
N ALA A 29 1.08 5.97 -3.57
CA ALA A 29 2.11 5.80 -4.56
C ALA A 29 1.60 6.50 -5.82
N PHE A 30 1.83 7.82 -5.92
CA PHE A 30 1.89 8.67 -7.12
C PHE A 30 1.36 10.10 -6.87
N ASP A 31 2.17 11.12 -7.13
CA ASP A 31 1.74 12.53 -7.21
C ASP A 31 1.70 12.94 -8.69
N ASP A 32 0.52 13.23 -9.25
CA ASP A 32 0.33 13.60 -10.67
C ASP A 32 0.80 15.02 -11.00
N ASN A 33 1.28 15.76 -10.00
CA ASN A 33 1.49 17.20 -10.11
C ASN A 33 2.93 17.63 -10.43
N SER A 34 3.83 16.69 -10.75
CA SER A 34 5.20 17.01 -11.13
C SER A 34 5.50 16.53 -12.56
N SER A 35 6.10 17.40 -13.36
CA SER A 35 6.50 17.07 -14.73
C SER A 35 7.84 16.32 -14.79
N ASP A 36 8.27 15.73 -13.67
CA ASP A 36 9.66 15.30 -13.47
C ASP A 36 9.80 13.77 -13.57
N SER A 37 10.77 13.32 -14.36
CA SER A 37 10.97 11.90 -14.68
C SER A 37 11.56 11.06 -13.54
N ASP A 38 11.95 11.70 -12.43
CA ASP A 38 12.51 11.10 -11.21
C ASP A 38 11.44 10.49 -10.28
N GLU A 39 10.16 10.57 -10.64
CA GLU A 39 9.04 10.13 -9.79
C GLU A 39 8.97 8.64 -9.49
N ARG A 40 9.67 7.81 -10.27
CA ARG A 40 9.73 6.35 -10.07
C ARG A 40 10.50 5.92 -8.82
N ASP A 41 11.24 6.86 -8.22
CA ASP A 41 12.04 6.64 -7.01
C ASP A 41 11.42 7.26 -5.74
N HIS A 42 10.17 7.75 -5.80
CA HIS A 42 9.47 8.23 -4.61
C HIS A 42 9.01 7.08 -3.70
N LEU A 43 9.28 7.23 -2.41
CA LEU A 43 8.78 6.36 -1.36
C LEU A 43 7.26 6.47 -1.25
N ILE A 44 6.62 5.42 -0.74
CA ILE A 44 5.18 5.46 -0.44
C ILE A 44 4.94 6.38 0.76
N ASP A 45 4.19 7.46 0.52
CA ASP A 45 3.72 8.33 1.59
C ASP A 45 2.66 7.59 2.43
N VAL A 46 2.75 7.73 3.76
CA VAL A 46 1.76 7.16 4.67
C VAL A 46 0.98 8.28 5.34
N TYR A 47 -0.33 8.29 5.17
CA TYR A 47 -1.23 9.23 5.82
C TYR A 47 -2.10 8.51 6.85
N THR A 48 -2.44 9.21 7.93
CA THR A 48 -3.40 8.73 8.92
C THR A 48 -4.56 9.69 9.03
N PHE A 49 -5.79 9.16 9.07
CA PHE A 49 -6.99 9.89 9.42
C PHE A 49 -7.37 9.58 10.87
N ASP A 50 -7.51 10.64 11.66
CA ASP A 50 -8.07 10.56 13.00
C ASP A 50 -9.58 10.91 12.97
N PRO A 51 -10.47 9.93 13.19
CA PRO A 51 -11.91 10.18 13.17
C PRO A 51 -12.39 11.04 14.35
N ALA A 52 -11.60 11.21 15.41
CA ALA A 52 -11.96 12.09 16.52
C ALA A 52 -11.81 13.56 16.15
N SER A 53 -10.76 13.90 15.40
CA SER A 53 -10.46 15.27 14.97
C SER A 53 -10.90 15.58 13.53
N TYR A 54 -11.30 14.57 12.76
CA TYR A 54 -11.62 14.66 11.33
C TYR A 54 -10.47 15.27 10.51
N ARG A 55 -9.23 14.88 10.85
CA ARG A 55 -8.03 15.40 10.20
C ARG A 55 -7.17 14.29 9.63
N TRP A 56 -6.55 14.61 8.51
CA TRP A 56 -5.47 13.84 7.91
C TRP A 56 -4.14 14.43 8.35
N ASP A 57 -3.23 13.54 8.74
CA ASP A 57 -1.85 13.87 9.07
C ASP A 57 -0.91 12.97 8.28
N ILE A 58 0.24 13.52 7.86
CA ILE A 58 1.33 12.71 7.35
C ILE A 58 1.97 11.94 8.50
N VAL A 59 2.22 10.65 8.31
CA VAL A 59 2.92 9.83 9.28
C VAL A 59 4.42 9.99 9.01
N PRO A 60 5.21 10.48 9.99
CA PRO A 60 6.66 10.56 9.83
C PRO A 60 7.22 9.14 9.88
N VAL A 61 7.49 8.57 8.71
CA VAL A 61 8.14 7.28 8.60
C VAL A 61 9.64 7.55 8.66
N GLU A 62 10.32 6.98 9.65
CA GLU A 62 11.77 7.07 9.71
C GLU A 62 12.38 6.14 8.64
N PRO A 63 13.22 6.65 7.71
CA PRO A 63 13.87 5.82 6.73
C PRO A 63 14.92 4.96 7.45
N LEU A 64 14.59 3.69 7.65
CA LEU A 64 15.44 2.76 8.39
C LEU A 64 16.23 1.80 7.50
N HIS A 65 15.82 1.54 6.25
CA HIS A 65 16.50 0.53 5.42
C HIS A 65 16.04 0.49 3.94
N GLU A 66 16.77 -0.28 3.12
CA GLU A 66 16.49 -0.70 1.72
C GLU A 66 15.11 -1.34 1.45
N ASP A 67 14.29 -1.50 2.50
CA ASP A 67 13.05 -2.27 2.51
C ASP A 67 11.77 -1.45 2.33
N GLU A 68 11.89 -0.11 2.28
CA GLU A 68 10.77 0.77 2.00
C GLU A 68 10.24 0.56 0.57
N PRO A 69 8.92 0.46 0.37
CA PRO A 69 8.37 0.38 -0.97
C PRO A 69 8.55 1.71 -1.70
N ILE A 70 8.96 1.61 -2.96
CA ILE A 70 9.11 2.74 -3.86
C ILE A 70 8.02 2.65 -4.92
N ASN A 71 7.15 3.66 -4.96
CA ASN A 71 6.12 3.91 -5.98
C ASN A 71 5.53 2.64 -6.64
N ILE A 72 4.87 1.81 -5.83
CA ILE A 72 4.32 0.52 -6.29
C ILE A 72 2.85 0.69 -6.69
N MET A 73 2.61 0.86 -7.99
CA MET A 73 1.28 1.08 -8.53
C MET A 73 0.47 -0.22 -8.59
N GLY A 74 -0.84 -0.12 -8.29
CA GLY A 74 -1.79 -1.21 -8.47
C GLY A 74 -1.53 -2.42 -7.56
N CYS A 75 -0.87 -2.20 -6.43
CA CYS A 75 -0.78 -3.18 -5.36
C CYS A 75 -2.06 -3.23 -4.51
N SER A 76 -2.18 -4.23 -3.65
CA SER A 76 -3.26 -4.31 -2.67
C SER A 76 -2.71 -4.19 -1.26
N VAL A 77 -3.54 -3.68 -0.35
CA VAL A 77 -3.21 -3.54 1.07
C VAL A 77 -4.23 -4.26 1.94
N VAL A 78 -3.76 -4.91 2.99
CA VAL A 78 -4.61 -5.54 4.02
C VAL A 78 -4.12 -5.20 5.42
N ALA A 79 -5.05 -5.08 6.37
CA ALA A 79 -4.72 -4.93 7.79
C ALA A 79 -4.68 -6.29 8.49
N TYR A 80 -3.67 -6.48 9.34
CA TYR A 80 -3.64 -7.59 10.29
C TYR A 80 -2.89 -7.19 11.57
N GLY A 81 -3.54 -7.32 12.72
CA GLY A 81 -3.02 -6.83 13.99
C GLY A 81 -2.87 -5.32 14.00
N HIS A 82 -1.65 -4.83 14.27
CA HIS A 82 -1.30 -3.41 14.21
C HIS A 82 -0.48 -3.04 12.97
N CYS A 83 -0.52 -3.88 11.94
CA CYS A 83 0.26 -3.68 10.72
C CYS A 83 -0.62 -3.62 9.46
N ALA A 84 -0.15 -2.90 8.46
CA ALA A 84 -0.60 -3.02 7.08
C ALA A 84 0.38 -3.89 6.29
N TYR A 85 -0.14 -4.67 5.35
CA TYR A 85 0.64 -5.52 4.46
C TYR A 85 0.28 -5.19 3.02
N LEU A 86 1.27 -4.75 2.25
CA LEU A 86 1.15 -4.42 0.84
C LEU A 86 1.76 -5.57 0.03
N TRP A 87 1.11 -5.98 -1.04
CA TRP A 87 1.62 -7.03 -1.93
C TRP A 87 1.33 -6.73 -3.40
N GLY A 88 2.24 -7.18 -4.27
CA GLY A 88 2.09 -7.09 -5.72
C GLY A 88 2.27 -5.67 -6.25
N GLY A 89 1.76 -5.40 -7.44
CA GLY A 89 1.88 -4.09 -8.09
C GLY A 89 3.03 -4.00 -9.09
N TRP A 90 3.31 -2.77 -9.50
CA TRP A 90 4.28 -2.46 -10.55
C TRP A 90 5.03 -1.17 -10.21
N ASN A 91 6.35 -1.20 -10.35
CA ASN A 91 7.18 -0.01 -10.41
C ASN A 91 8.03 -0.02 -11.70
N THR A 92 9.34 -0.23 -11.64
CA THR A 92 10.18 -0.41 -12.84
C THR A 92 10.00 -1.80 -13.44
N SER A 93 9.49 -2.74 -12.64
CA SER A 93 9.17 -4.12 -12.99
C SER A 93 8.02 -4.64 -12.11
N PRO A 94 7.37 -5.77 -12.49
CA PRO A 94 6.39 -6.42 -11.62
C PRO A 94 7.02 -6.87 -10.31
N VAL A 95 6.30 -6.69 -9.19
CA VAL A 95 6.76 -7.13 -7.88
C VAL A 95 5.83 -8.20 -7.30
N ASN A 96 6.36 -9.10 -6.47
CA ASN A 96 5.62 -10.17 -5.79
C ASN A 96 6.06 -10.39 -4.34
N PHE A 97 6.74 -9.42 -3.73
CA PHE A 97 7.10 -9.43 -2.31
C PHE A 97 6.06 -8.68 -1.47
N VAL A 98 6.11 -8.92 -0.16
CA VAL A 98 5.28 -8.24 0.83
C VAL A 98 6.07 -7.10 1.46
N HIS A 99 5.47 -5.92 1.56
CA HIS A 99 5.91 -4.87 2.47
C HIS A 99 5.00 -4.82 3.69
N ARG A 100 5.59 -4.68 4.88
CA ARG A 100 4.84 -4.53 6.13
C ARG A 100 5.12 -3.15 6.72
N PHE A 101 4.06 -2.39 6.94
CA PHE A 101 4.08 -1.17 7.73
C PHE A 101 3.60 -1.46 9.16
N ASP A 102 4.43 -1.20 10.17
CA ASP A 102 4.07 -1.30 11.59
C ASP A 102 3.50 0.03 12.07
N SER A 103 2.21 0.08 12.41
CA SER A 103 1.53 1.33 12.79
C SER A 103 1.88 1.83 14.19
N VAL A 104 2.61 1.03 14.99
CA VAL A 104 3.06 1.40 16.34
C VAL A 104 4.46 1.97 16.27
N ALA A 105 5.36 1.29 15.54
CA ALA A 105 6.73 1.74 15.35
C ALA A 105 6.86 2.80 14.25
N MET A 106 5.86 2.95 13.37
CA MET A 106 5.90 3.80 12.18
C MET A 106 7.05 3.44 11.23
N THR A 107 7.27 2.14 11.03
CA THR A 107 8.39 1.62 10.24
C THR A 107 7.96 0.61 9.18
N TRP A 108 8.74 0.56 8.10
CA TRP A 108 8.64 -0.46 7.05
C TRP A 108 9.56 -1.65 7.32
N SER A 109 9.18 -2.81 6.78
CA SER A 109 10.01 -4.01 6.73
C SER A 109 9.55 -4.94 5.60
N ARG A 110 10.42 -5.84 5.12
CA ARG A 110 10.05 -6.93 4.21
C ARG A 110 10.02 -8.27 4.96
N PRO A 111 8.84 -8.75 5.40
CA PRO A 111 8.76 -10.06 6.04
C PRO A 111 9.08 -11.20 5.07
N GLU A 112 9.72 -12.25 5.57
CA GLU A 112 9.95 -13.48 4.81
C GLU A 112 8.61 -14.14 4.45
N VAL A 113 8.38 -14.39 3.17
CA VAL A 113 7.20 -15.12 2.67
C VAL A 113 7.60 -16.56 2.40
N ARG A 114 6.79 -17.52 2.89
CA ARG A 114 7.03 -18.95 2.73
C ARG A 114 5.94 -19.62 1.91
N GLY A 115 6.31 -20.68 1.20
CA GLY A 115 5.42 -21.44 0.34
C GLY A 115 5.44 -20.94 -1.11
N GLU A 116 4.39 -21.26 -1.86
CA GLU A 116 4.24 -20.84 -3.26
C GLU A 116 3.76 -19.39 -3.31
N VAL A 117 4.65 -18.48 -3.70
CA VAL A 117 4.33 -17.05 -3.87
C VAL A 117 3.60 -16.88 -5.21
N PRO A 118 2.45 -16.17 -5.25
CA PRO A 118 1.78 -15.89 -6.51
C PRO A 118 2.71 -15.17 -7.50
N ARG A 119 2.47 -15.36 -8.79
CA ARG A 119 3.15 -14.58 -9.82
C ARG A 119 2.86 -13.08 -9.61
N PRO A 120 3.78 -12.17 -9.98
CA PRO A 120 3.52 -10.74 -9.91
C PRO A 120 2.20 -10.36 -10.61
N GLN A 121 1.35 -9.62 -9.90
CA GLN A 121 0.02 -9.20 -10.37
C GLN A 121 -0.21 -7.73 -10.05
N ILE A 122 -0.86 -7.02 -10.96
CA ILE A 122 -1.41 -5.67 -10.73
C ILE A 122 -2.94 -5.72 -10.68
N SER A 123 -3.57 -4.72 -10.06
CA SER A 123 -5.04 -4.57 -10.04
C SER A 123 -5.76 -5.81 -9.49
N HIS A 124 -5.13 -6.49 -8.54
CA HIS A 124 -5.69 -7.65 -7.85
C HIS A 124 -6.43 -7.20 -6.58
N SER A 125 -7.21 -8.10 -5.99
CA SER A 125 -7.83 -7.90 -4.68
C SER A 125 -7.18 -8.82 -3.65
N ALA A 126 -7.18 -8.41 -2.39
CA ALA A 126 -6.67 -9.23 -1.30
C ALA A 126 -7.54 -9.18 -0.05
N CYS A 127 -7.49 -10.25 0.74
CA CYS A 127 -8.09 -10.29 2.08
C CYS A 127 -7.24 -11.11 3.05
N VAL A 128 -7.52 -11.00 4.34
CA VAL A 128 -6.82 -11.78 5.38
C VAL A 128 -7.78 -12.77 6.01
N LEU A 129 -7.33 -14.02 6.12
CA LEU A 129 -8.00 -15.06 6.89
C LEU A 129 -6.96 -15.90 7.64
N SER A 130 -7.15 -16.10 8.94
CA SER A 130 -6.27 -16.90 9.80
C SER A 130 -4.77 -16.59 9.59
N GLN A 131 -4.41 -15.31 9.67
CA GLN A 131 -3.04 -14.78 9.57
C GLN A 131 -2.38 -14.97 8.19
N ARG A 132 -3.18 -15.20 7.14
CA ARG A 132 -2.71 -15.34 5.77
C ARG A 132 -3.41 -14.33 4.88
N MET A 133 -2.63 -13.69 4.02
CA MET A 133 -3.15 -12.86 2.94
C MET A 133 -3.50 -13.76 1.75
N TYR A 134 -4.71 -13.62 1.23
CA TYR A 134 -5.20 -14.31 0.04
C TYR A 134 -5.34 -13.31 -1.08
N ILE A 135 -4.82 -13.65 -2.26
CA ILE A 135 -4.81 -12.81 -3.45
C ILE A 135 -5.80 -13.36 -4.48
N PHE A 136 -6.59 -12.49 -5.10
CA PHE A 136 -7.62 -12.86 -6.07
C PHE A 136 -7.57 -11.96 -7.31
N GLY A 137 -7.75 -12.59 -8.48
CA GLY A 137 -7.85 -11.88 -9.75
C GLY A 137 -6.55 -11.18 -10.15
N GLY A 138 -6.70 -10.00 -10.75
CA GLY A 138 -5.57 -9.19 -11.24
C GLY A 138 -5.06 -9.57 -12.62
N LEU A 139 -4.17 -8.71 -13.14
CA LEU A 139 -3.48 -8.90 -14.40
C LEU A 139 -2.06 -9.39 -14.12
N ALA A 140 -1.75 -10.60 -14.57
CA ALA A 140 -0.39 -11.12 -14.56
C ALA A 140 0.36 -10.59 -15.80
N TYR A 141 1.53 -9.99 -15.59
CA TYR A 141 2.39 -9.60 -16.71
C TYR A 141 2.89 -10.86 -17.44
N GLY A 142 2.66 -10.91 -18.76
CA GLY A 142 2.95 -12.05 -19.63
C GLY A 142 1.73 -12.81 -20.17
N PHE A 143 0.50 -12.38 -19.87
CA PHE A 143 -0.74 -12.97 -20.43
C PHE A 143 -1.57 -12.02 -21.30
N ILE A 144 -1.01 -10.88 -21.71
CA ILE A 144 -1.57 -10.10 -22.83
C ILE A 144 -1.09 -10.72 -24.15
N GLU A 145 -1.51 -11.95 -24.40
CA GLU A 145 -1.59 -12.50 -25.76
C GLU A 145 -2.97 -13.11 -25.91
N ARG A 146 -3.84 -12.38 -26.61
CA ARG A 146 -4.80 -12.86 -27.61
C ARG A 146 -5.49 -11.69 -28.28
#